data_AF-A0A7L0VZF9-F1
#
_entry.id   AF-A0A7L0VZF9-F1
#
_cell.length_a   1.000
_cell.length_b   1.000
_cell.length_c   1.000
_cell.angle_alpha   90.00
_cell.angle_beta   90.00
_cell.angle_gamma   90.00
#
_symmetry.space_group_name_H-M   'P 1'
#
loop_
_entity.id
_entity.type
_entity.pdbx_description
1 polymer ?
#
loop_
_entity_poly.entity_id
_entity_poly.type
_entity_poly.pdbx_seq_one_letter_code
_entity_poly.pdbx_strand_id
1 'polypeptide(L)'
;VGSLLSSYGWYILLACVAIYLVVQKISQNLRVRASSQQAAAEAAIEPDVVVRRQEALAAARLRMQEELNAQAERYKEKQRQLEEEKRRQKIAMWESMQEGKSYKGNLKLSQQEVESGASTSSAVPKSKPNKKPLRGGGYNPLSGEGGGTCSWRPGRRGPSAGG
;
A
#
# COMPACT_ATOMS: atom_id res chain seq x y z
N VAL A 1 49.56 -35.16 33.03
CA VAL A 1 48.09 -35.05 32.77
C VAL A 1 47.25 -34.84 34.03
N GLY A 2 47.61 -35.40 35.20
CA GLY A 2 46.82 -35.25 36.44
C GLY A 2 46.74 -33.84 37.02
N SER A 3 47.77 -33.00 36.85
CA SER A 3 47.79 -31.64 37.42
C SER A 3 46.79 -30.68 36.79
N LEU A 4 46.47 -30.86 35.49
CA LEU A 4 45.46 -30.07 34.78
C LEU A 4 44.04 -30.46 35.20
N LEU A 5 43.79 -31.76 35.46
CA LEU A 5 42.50 -32.20 36.00
C LEU A 5 42.29 -31.69 37.44
N SER A 6 43.35 -31.64 38.24
CA SER A 6 43.28 -31.08 39.61
C SER A 6 43.01 -29.56 39.59
N SER A 7 43.66 -28.81 38.70
CA SER A 7 43.48 -27.36 38.62
C SER A 7 42.19 -26.92 37.91
N TYR A 8 41.65 -27.72 36.99
CA TYR A 8 40.46 -27.38 36.20
C TYR A 8 39.22 -28.23 36.50
N GLY A 9 39.31 -29.22 37.39
CA GLY A 9 38.19 -30.11 37.75
C GLY A 9 36.98 -29.38 38.33
N TRP A 10 37.20 -28.25 39.00
CA TRP A 10 36.12 -27.42 39.52
C TRP A 10 35.29 -26.76 38.42
N TYR A 11 35.87 -26.41 37.28
CA TYR A 11 35.11 -25.91 36.12
C TYR A 11 34.23 -27.00 35.53
N ILE A 12 34.70 -28.25 35.51
CA ILE A 12 33.90 -29.39 35.05
C ILE A 12 32.72 -29.61 36.00
N LEU A 13 32.93 -29.52 37.31
CA LEU A 13 31.85 -29.59 38.30
C LEU A 13 30.85 -28.44 38.15
N LEU A 14 31.32 -27.20 38.00
CA LEU A 14 30.45 -26.05 37.77
C LEU A 14 29.69 -26.15 36.44
N ALA A 15 30.33 -26.64 35.38
CA ALA A 15 29.69 -26.89 34.10
C ALA A 15 28.59 -27.96 34.23
N CYS A 16 28.85 -29.06 34.95
CA CYS A 16 27.84 -30.08 35.22
C CYS A 16 26.66 -29.53 36.03
N VAL A 17 26.91 -28.71 37.05
CA VAL A 17 25.85 -28.06 37.85
C VAL A 17 25.05 -27.08 36.98
N ALA A 18 25.72 -26.27 36.15
CA ALA A 18 25.05 -25.35 35.23
C ALA A 18 24.18 -26.10 34.21
N ILE A 19 24.69 -27.17 33.61
CA ILE A 19 23.94 -28.04 32.70
C ILE A 19 22.74 -28.65 33.41
N TYR A 20 22.90 -29.15 34.64
CA TYR A 20 21.81 -29.70 35.44
C TYR A 20 20.69 -28.67 35.67
N LEU A 21 21.04 -27.43 36.06
CA LEU A 21 20.06 -26.36 36.26
C LEU A 21 19.37 -25.95 34.95
N VAL A 22 20.09 -25.92 33.84
CA VAL A 22 19.53 -25.63 32.51
C VAL A 22 18.53 -26.73 32.11
N VAL A 23 18.89 -28.01 32.26
CA VAL A 23 17.98 -29.14 31.98
C VAL A 23 16.78 -29.13 32.93
N GLN A 24 16.97 -28.81 34.21
CA GLN A 24 15.90 -28.69 35.18
C GLN A 24 14.92 -27.58 34.79
N LYS A 25 15.42 -26.39 34.42
CA LYS A 25 14.56 -25.28 34.03
C LYS A 25 13.85 -25.53 32.71
N ILE A 26 14.53 -26.13 31.73
CA ILE A 26 13.93 -26.51 30.43
C ILE A 26 12.87 -27.57 30.63
N SER A 27 13.13 -28.62 31.42
CA SER A 27 12.15 -29.68 31.67
C SER A 27 10.93 -29.20 32.44
N GLN A 28 11.08 -28.29 33.41
CA GLN A 28 9.96 -27.65 34.10
C GLN A 28 9.12 -26.81 33.13
N ASN A 29 9.78 -25.97 32.33
CA ASN A 29 9.10 -25.14 31.33
C ASN A 29 8.40 -25.99 30.25
N LEU A 30 9.02 -27.09 29.83
CA LEU A 30 8.42 -28.04 28.88
C LEU A 30 7.24 -28.78 29.48
N ARG A 31 7.26 -29.15 30.77
CA ARG A 31 6.11 -29.76 31.45
C ARG A 31 4.93 -28.80 31.57
N VAL A 32 5.17 -27.54 31.94
CA VAL A 32 4.13 -26.50 31.99
C VAL A 32 3.55 -26.26 30.59
N ARG A 33 4.40 -26.24 29.57
CA ARG A 33 3.94 -26.10 28.18
C ARG A 33 3.16 -27.32 27.71
N ALA A 34 3.61 -28.54 28.03
CA ALA A 34 2.92 -29.78 27.69
C ALA A 34 1.55 -29.89 28.39
N SER A 35 1.47 -29.53 29.67
CA SER A 35 0.19 -29.50 30.40
C SER A 35 -0.75 -28.43 29.86
N SER A 36 -0.22 -27.25 29.49
CA SER A 36 -1.01 -26.20 28.84
C SER A 36 -1.53 -26.62 27.44
N GLN A 37 -0.73 -27.40 26.70
CA GLN A 37 -1.13 -27.94 25.40
C GLN A 37 -2.20 -29.02 25.55
N GLN A 38 -2.11 -29.86 26.58
CA GLN A 38 -3.15 -30.84 26.90
C GLN A 38 -4.45 -30.14 27.32
N ALA A 39 -4.38 -29.15 28.20
CA ALA A 39 -5.54 -28.36 28.59
C ALA A 39 -6.16 -27.58 27.42
N ALA A 40 -5.33 -27.06 26.50
CA ALA A 40 -5.80 -26.41 25.28
C ALA A 40 -6.42 -27.41 24.28
N ALA A 41 -5.93 -28.64 24.23
CA ALA A 41 -6.50 -29.71 23.40
C ALA A 41 -7.84 -30.21 23.97
N GLU A 42 -7.95 -30.32 25.29
CA GLU A 42 -9.21 -30.63 25.99
C GLU A 42 -10.22 -29.49 25.83
N ALA A 43 -9.80 -28.23 25.99
CA ALA A 43 -10.64 -27.06 25.74
C ALA A 43 -11.06 -26.93 24.27
N ALA A 44 -10.26 -27.42 23.31
CA ALA A 44 -10.64 -27.44 21.90
C ALA A 44 -11.73 -28.49 21.59
N ILE A 45 -11.95 -29.46 22.47
CA ILE A 45 -13.01 -30.48 22.36
C ILE A 45 -14.31 -29.97 23.00
N GLU A 46 -14.25 -28.99 23.91
CA GLU A 46 -15.45 -28.36 24.47
C GLU A 46 -16.20 -27.54 23.41
N PRO A 47 -17.51 -27.83 23.19
CA PRO A 47 -18.31 -27.18 22.16
C PRO A 47 -18.39 -25.65 22.31
N ASP A 48 -18.31 -25.15 23.55
CA ASP A 48 -18.38 -23.72 23.87
C ASP A 48 -17.19 -22.92 23.31
N VAL A 49 -16.00 -23.52 23.27
CA VAL A 49 -14.80 -22.85 22.73
C VAL A 49 -14.87 -22.78 21.20
N VAL A 50 -15.47 -23.78 20.57
CA VAL A 50 -15.71 -23.79 19.11
C VAL A 50 -16.72 -22.72 18.73
N VAL A 51 -17.82 -22.56 19.48
CA VAL A 51 -18.83 -21.52 19.25
C VAL A 51 -18.21 -20.13 19.38
N ARG A 52 -17.48 -19.86 20.46
CA ARG A 52 -16.78 -18.57 20.65
C ARG A 52 -15.79 -18.27 19.53
N ARG A 53 -15.09 -19.29 19.02
CA ARG A 53 -14.19 -19.14 17.88
C ARG A 53 -14.94 -18.80 16.59
N GLN A 54 -16.08 -19.44 16.34
CA GLN A 54 -16.92 -19.15 15.18
C GLN A 54 -17.53 -17.74 15.26
N GLU A 55 -18.00 -17.33 16.44
CA GLU A 55 -18.49 -15.97 16.70
C GLU A 55 -17.40 -14.93 16.47
N ALA A 56 -16.18 -15.17 16.97
CA ALA A 56 -15.05 -14.28 16.74
C ALA A 56 -14.70 -14.17 15.25
N LEU A 57 -14.74 -15.27 14.50
CA LEU A 57 -14.53 -15.27 13.05
C LEU A 57 -15.65 -14.56 12.30
N ALA A 58 -16.91 -14.73 12.71
CA ALA A 58 -18.05 -14.02 12.12
C ALA A 58 -17.97 -12.52 12.38
N ALA A 59 -17.63 -12.10 13.60
CA ALA A 59 -17.41 -10.71 13.95
C ALA A 59 -16.27 -10.08 13.14
N ALA A 60 -15.16 -10.82 12.94
CA ALA A 60 -14.06 -10.36 12.10
C ALA A 60 -14.50 -10.17 10.62
N ARG A 61 -15.33 -11.08 10.09
CA ARG A 61 -15.88 -10.95 8.73
C ARG A 61 -16.80 -9.74 8.60
N LEU A 62 -17.65 -9.48 9.59
CA LEU A 62 -18.55 -8.33 9.56
C LEU A 62 -17.76 -7.01 9.59
N ARG A 63 -16.77 -6.89 10.49
CA ARG A 63 -15.88 -5.71 10.52
C ARG A 63 -15.19 -5.47 9.19
N MET A 64 -14.69 -6.53 8.56
CA MET A 64 -14.07 -6.43 7.23
C MET A 64 -15.06 -5.95 6.16
N GLN A 65 -16.31 -6.44 6.19
CA GLN A 65 -17.34 -5.99 5.25
C GLN A 65 -17.73 -4.52 5.48
N GLU A 66 -17.84 -4.09 6.74
CA GLU A 66 -18.11 -2.71 7.09
C GLU A 66 -17.02 -1.76 6.60
N GLU A 67 -15.74 -2.13 6.77
CA GLU A 67 -14.61 -1.35 6.25
C GLU A 67 -14.64 -1.22 4.73
N LEU A 68 -14.92 -2.32 4.02
CA LEU A 68 -15.04 -2.32 2.56
C LEU A 68 -16.21 -1.45 2.09
N ASN A 69 -17.36 -1.54 2.77
CA ASN A 69 -18.52 -0.73 2.46
C ASN A 69 -18.25 0.76 2.70
N ALA A 70 -17.61 1.12 3.81
CA ALA A 70 -17.22 2.49 4.11
C ALA A 70 -16.23 3.06 3.08
N GLN A 71 -15.29 2.24 2.59
CA GLN A 71 -14.39 2.65 1.51
C GLN A 71 -15.14 2.84 0.19
N ALA A 72 -16.08 1.96 -0.13
CA ALA A 72 -16.90 2.06 -1.33
C ALA A 72 -17.77 3.33 -1.33
N GLU A 73 -18.36 3.69 -0.19
CA GLU A 73 -19.12 4.94 -0.03
C GLU A 73 -18.23 6.17 -0.20
N ARG A 74 -17.08 6.23 0.49
CA ARG A 74 -16.11 7.32 0.34
C ARG A 74 -15.64 7.49 -1.10
N TYR A 75 -15.44 6.39 -1.83
CA TYR A 75 -15.04 6.46 -3.23
C TYR A 75 -16.17 6.97 -4.13
N LYS A 76 -17.42 6.51 -3.91
CA LYS A 76 -18.60 7.02 -4.63
C LYS A 76 -18.82 8.51 -4.37
N GLU A 77 -18.66 8.97 -3.14
CA GLU A 77 -18.76 10.39 -2.79
C GLU A 77 -17.69 11.23 -3.49
N LYS A 78 -16.43 10.79 -3.44
CA LYS A 78 -15.33 11.45 -4.16
C LYS A 78 -15.57 11.50 -5.67
N GLN A 79 -16.11 10.42 -6.26
CA GLN A 79 -16.46 10.42 -7.67
C GLN A 79 -17.54 11.46 -8.00
N ARG A 80 -18.59 11.55 -7.17
CA ARG A 80 -19.64 12.56 -7.34
C ARG A 80 -19.09 13.98 -7.24
N GLN A 81 -18.21 14.23 -6.26
CA GLN A 81 -17.55 15.54 -6.11
C GLN A 81 -16.72 15.89 -7.34
N LEU A 82 -15.91 14.96 -7.86
CA LEU A 82 -15.12 15.18 -9.07
C LEU A 82 -16.00 15.41 -10.31
N GLU A 83 -17.15 14.74 -10.41
CA GLU A 83 -18.11 15.00 -11.49
C GLU A 83 -18.74 16.38 -11.39
N GLU A 84 -19.13 16.81 -10.19
CA GLU A 84 -19.65 18.16 -9.93
C GLU A 84 -18.60 19.24 -10.19
N GLU A 85 -17.36 19.05 -9.74
CA GLU A 85 -16.26 19.97 -10.01
C GLU A 85 -16.00 20.09 -11.51
N LYS A 86 -15.98 18.97 -12.25
CA LYS A 86 -15.85 19.01 -13.71
C LYS A 86 -17.02 19.73 -14.37
N ARG A 87 -18.25 19.58 -13.86
CA ARG A 87 -19.40 20.35 -14.35
C ARG A 87 -19.23 21.84 -14.08
N ARG A 88 -18.83 22.22 -12.86
CA ARG A 88 -18.56 23.62 -12.48
C ARG A 88 -17.42 24.22 -13.29
N GLN A 89 -16.33 23.49 -13.51
CA GLN A 89 -15.22 23.92 -14.35
C GLN A 89 -15.66 24.16 -15.80
N LYS A 90 -16.50 23.29 -16.36
CA LYS A 90 -17.05 23.50 -17.71
C LYS A 90 -17.91 24.77 -17.77
N ILE A 91 -18.77 25.00 -16.77
CA ILE A 91 -19.60 26.21 -16.69
C ILE A 91 -18.71 27.45 -16.59
N ALA A 92 -17.77 27.48 -15.63
CA ALA A 92 -16.85 28.60 -15.43
C ALA A 92 -15.99 28.86 -16.69
N MET A 93 -15.54 27.81 -17.37
CA MET A 93 -14.81 27.94 -18.63
C MET A 93 -15.70 28.56 -19.71
N TRP A 94 -16.93 28.08 -19.89
CA TRP A 94 -17.89 28.64 -20.85
C TRP A 94 -18.25 30.10 -20.55
N GLU A 95 -18.46 30.43 -19.28
CA GLU A 95 -18.78 31.77 -18.81
C GLU A 95 -17.59 32.72 -19.04
N SER A 96 -16.36 32.29 -18.74
CA SER A 96 -15.15 33.06 -19.05
C SER A 96 -14.94 33.29 -20.55
N MET A 97 -15.36 32.34 -21.39
CA MET A 97 -15.33 32.50 -22.85
C MET A 97 -16.40 33.48 -23.34
N GLN A 98 -17.61 33.47 -22.76
CA GLN A 98 -18.65 34.45 -23.08
C GLN A 98 -18.31 35.87 -22.63
N GLU A 99 -17.71 36.02 -21.44
CA GLU A 99 -17.27 37.32 -20.91
C GLU A 99 -16.05 37.91 -21.64
N GLY A 100 -15.53 37.23 -22.69
CA GLY A 100 -14.41 37.72 -23.49
C GLY A 100 -13.06 37.65 -22.77
N LYS A 101 -12.98 37.02 -21.59
CA LYS A 101 -11.74 36.73 -20.84
C LYS A 101 -11.02 35.52 -21.47
N SER A 102 -10.85 35.54 -22.78
CA SER A 102 -10.20 34.46 -23.54
C SER A 102 -8.71 34.39 -23.20
N TYR A 103 -8.34 33.37 -22.43
CA TYR A 103 -7.04 32.67 -22.28
C TYR A 103 -5.73 33.49 -22.05
N LYS A 104 -5.70 34.82 -22.18
CA LYS A 104 -4.48 35.63 -22.01
C LYS A 104 -4.30 36.25 -20.62
N GLY A 105 -5.31 36.20 -19.73
CA GLY A 105 -5.26 36.85 -18.41
C GLY A 105 -4.90 35.97 -17.21
N ASN A 106 -5.23 34.67 -17.24
CA ASN A 106 -5.14 33.82 -16.04
C ASN A 106 -3.73 33.33 -15.69
N LEU A 107 -2.74 33.52 -16.56
CA LEU A 107 -1.34 33.23 -16.25
C LEU A 107 -0.74 34.18 -15.19
N LYS A 108 -1.27 35.40 -15.05
CA LYS A 108 -0.77 36.36 -14.05
C LYS A 108 -1.44 36.21 -12.68
N LEU A 109 -2.70 35.76 -12.63
CA LEU A 109 -3.44 35.62 -11.37
C LEU A 109 -2.95 34.42 -10.54
N SER A 110 -2.62 33.30 -11.19
CA SER A 110 -2.00 32.14 -10.51
C SER A 110 -0.55 32.41 -10.09
N GLN A 111 0.17 33.30 -10.79
CA GLN A 111 1.52 33.71 -10.39
C GLN A 111 1.50 34.69 -9.20
N GLN A 112 0.50 35.59 -9.14
CA GLN A 112 0.38 36.59 -8.06
C GLN A 112 -0.01 35.98 -6.71
N GLU A 113 -0.79 34.90 -6.70
CA GLU A 113 -1.11 34.16 -5.47
C GLU A 113 0.13 33.40 -4.91
N VAL A 114 1.05 33.00 -5.79
CA VAL A 114 2.32 32.34 -5.41
C VAL A 114 3.42 33.35 -5.04
N GLU A 115 3.47 34.52 -5.69
CA GLU A 115 4.49 35.55 -5.44
C GLU A 115 4.27 36.38 -4.17
N SER A 116 3.04 36.44 -3.63
CA SER A 116 2.77 37.16 -2.38
C SER A 116 3.37 36.49 -1.13
N GLY A 117 3.96 35.29 -1.27
CA GLY A 117 4.65 34.57 -0.20
C GLY A 117 6.19 34.53 -0.30
N ALA A 118 6.80 35.11 -1.35
CA ALA A 118 8.23 34.93 -1.61
C ALA A 118 8.94 36.24 -2.00
N SER A 119 9.11 37.12 -1.02
CA SER A 119 10.11 38.19 -1.10
C SER A 119 11.52 37.57 -1.04
N THR A 120 12.27 37.61 -2.14
CA THR A 120 13.66 38.14 -2.26
C THR A 120 14.40 37.61 -3.51
N SER A 121 15.14 38.53 -4.12
CA SER A 121 16.30 38.35 -5.02
C SER A 121 16.09 38.19 -6.54
N SER A 122 16.54 39.27 -7.21
CA SER A 122 16.97 39.47 -8.60
C SER A 122 17.66 38.30 -9.33
N ALA A 123 17.26 38.00 -10.57
CA ALA A 123 18.17 37.79 -11.71
C ALA A 123 17.44 37.56 -13.06
N VAL A 124 17.90 38.32 -14.07
CA VAL A 124 17.75 38.27 -15.55
C VAL A 124 17.23 36.96 -16.20
N PRO A 125 16.26 37.01 -17.15
CA PRO A 125 15.83 35.82 -17.88
C PRO A 125 16.78 35.46 -19.03
N LYS A 126 17.35 34.24 -19.01
CA LYS A 126 18.18 33.65 -20.10
C LYS A 126 17.33 33.28 -21.32
N SER A 127 17.88 33.46 -22.52
CA SER A 127 17.24 33.10 -23.80
C SER A 127 17.06 31.58 -23.95
N LYS A 128 15.92 31.16 -24.52
CA LYS A 128 15.54 29.76 -24.68
C LYS A 128 16.33 29.12 -25.84
N PRO A 129 16.92 27.92 -25.68
CA PRO A 129 17.53 27.21 -26.80
C PRO A 129 16.43 26.65 -27.73
N ASN A 130 16.66 26.71 -29.04
CA ASN A 130 15.82 26.18 -30.10
C ASN A 130 15.54 24.67 -29.87
N LYS A 131 14.38 24.32 -29.32
CA LYS A 131 13.98 22.92 -29.10
C LYS A 131 13.17 22.44 -30.30
N LYS A 132 13.67 21.40 -30.97
CA LYS A 132 12.93 20.61 -31.96
C LYS A 132 11.57 20.20 -31.38
N PRO A 133 10.48 20.25 -32.16
CA PRO A 133 9.14 19.92 -31.65
C PRO A 133 9.11 18.50 -31.10
N LEU A 134 8.48 18.31 -29.94
CA LEU A 134 8.38 17.04 -29.20
C LEU A 134 7.55 15.95 -29.91
N ARG A 135 7.03 16.22 -31.10
CA ARG A 135 6.30 15.26 -31.94
C ARG A 135 6.88 15.32 -33.35
N GLY A 136 7.36 14.18 -33.85
CA GLY A 136 7.79 14.04 -35.24
C GLY A 136 6.64 14.42 -36.17
N GLY A 137 6.95 15.12 -37.27
CA GLY A 137 6.00 15.82 -38.14
C GLY A 137 5.00 14.95 -38.93
N GLY A 138 4.59 13.79 -38.42
CA GLY A 138 3.71 12.83 -39.10
C GLY A 138 2.29 12.71 -38.54
N TYR A 139 1.86 13.54 -37.58
CA TYR A 139 0.48 13.46 -37.09
C TYR A 139 -0.44 14.40 -37.88
N ASN A 140 -1.15 13.86 -38.86
CA ASN A 140 -2.21 14.54 -39.60
C ASN A 140 -3.60 14.02 -39.14
N PRO A 141 -4.40 14.82 -38.40
CA PRO A 141 -5.69 14.39 -37.85
C PRO A 141 -6.78 14.16 -38.90
N LEU A 142 -6.54 14.51 -40.17
CA LEU A 142 -7.49 14.26 -41.28
C LEU A 142 -7.10 13.04 -42.13
N SER A 143 -5.84 12.61 -42.12
CA SER A 143 -5.33 11.58 -43.05
C SER A 143 -4.84 10.30 -42.38
N GLY A 144 -4.89 10.22 -41.04
CA GLY A 144 -4.74 8.96 -40.31
C GLY A 144 -3.57 8.10 -40.79
N GLU A 145 -2.34 8.57 -40.60
CA GLU A 145 -1.15 7.79 -40.94
C GLU A 145 -1.12 6.53 -40.05
N GLY A 146 -1.52 5.40 -40.62
CA GLY A 146 -1.59 4.09 -39.98
C GLY A 146 -0.20 3.54 -39.69
N GLY A 147 0.29 3.75 -38.46
CA GLY A 147 1.50 3.12 -37.92
C GLY A 147 1.16 2.17 -36.78
N GLY A 148 0.55 1.03 -37.10
CA GLY A 148 0.22 -0.03 -36.14
C GLY A 148 1.46 -0.82 -35.72
N THR A 149 2.10 -0.43 -34.60
CA THR A 149 3.14 -1.23 -33.94
C THR A 149 2.89 -1.41 -32.45
N CYS A 150 1.63 -1.59 -32.02
CA CYS A 150 1.30 -2.08 -30.67
C CYS A 150 0.01 -2.92 -30.71
N SER A 151 0.07 -4.12 -31.30
CA SER A 151 -1.00 -5.12 -31.17
C SER A 151 -0.78 -5.99 -29.91
N TRP A 152 -0.90 -5.39 -28.73
CA TRP A 152 -1.05 -6.18 -27.51
C TRP A 152 -2.52 -6.60 -27.36
N ARG A 153 -2.81 -7.89 -27.57
CA ARG A 153 -4.07 -8.52 -27.17
C ARG A 153 -3.79 -9.50 -26.03
N PRO A 154 -4.40 -9.35 -24.84
CA PRO A 154 -4.30 -10.35 -23.78
C PRO A 154 -4.80 -11.71 -24.28
N GLY A 155 -4.00 -12.77 -24.11
CA GLY A 155 -4.36 -14.12 -24.53
C GLY A 155 -5.65 -14.62 -23.85
N ARG A 156 -6.54 -15.25 -24.61
CA ARG A 156 -7.73 -15.91 -24.06
C ARG A 156 -7.29 -17.05 -23.14
N ARG A 157 -7.42 -16.89 -21.83
CA ARG A 157 -7.46 -18.01 -20.89
C ARG A 157 -8.92 -18.45 -20.74
N GLY A 158 -9.34 -19.38 -21.57
CA GLY A 158 -10.58 -20.14 -21.44
C GLY A 158 -10.28 -21.62 -21.67
N PRO A 159 -10.91 -22.55 -20.93
CA PRO A 159 -10.43 -23.92 -20.80
C PRO A 159 -10.58 -24.70 -22.11
N SER A 160 -9.46 -25.32 -22.53
CA SER A 160 -9.40 -26.36 -23.55
C SER A 160 -9.16 -27.70 -22.85
N ALA A 161 -10.25 -28.42 -22.54
CA ALA A 161 -10.33 -29.87 -22.30
C ALA A 161 -11.75 -30.16 -21.77
N GLY A 162 -12.53 -31.11 -22.27
CA GLY A 162 -12.27 -32.18 -23.22
C GLY A 162 -13.57 -32.67 -23.86
N GLY A 163 -13.41 -33.60 -24.80
CA GLY A 163 -14.51 -34.39 -25.36
C GLY A 163 -14.88 -35.57 -24.48
#